data_AF-A0A5I0D4I4-F1
#
_entry.id   AF-A0A5I0D4I4-F1
#
_cell.length_a   1.000
_cell.length_b   1.000
_cell.length_c   1.000
_cell.angle_alpha   90.00
_cell.angle_beta   90.00
_cell.angle_gamma   90.00
#
_symmetry.space_group_name_H-M   'P 1'
#
loop_
_entity.id
_entity.type
_entity.pdbx_description
1 polymer ?
#
loop_
_entity_poly.entity_id
_entity_poly.type
_entity_poly.pdbx_seq_one_letter_code
_entity_poly.pdbx_strand_id
1 'polypeptide(L)'
;MRTKIMLLSALVAICFSVQAKPTGITVQDVKHLALKQCLVDNYHKRIPPDAFYAPGHDMSFLVKTYALDNAGKWKPFLKFVAKETEGFDRLTMALHPDSAKDANNVLERCMAFYESDKLDKYVRETVMK
;
A
#
# COMPACT_ATOMS: atom_id res chain seq x y z
N MET A 1 7.28 -12.10 45.28
CA MET A 1 7.89 -11.88 43.94
C MET A 1 7.02 -12.37 42.79
N ARG A 2 6.40 -13.56 42.86
CA ARG A 2 5.53 -14.13 41.81
C ARG A 2 4.37 -13.22 41.35
N THR A 3 3.66 -12.58 42.28
CA THR A 3 2.56 -11.65 41.98
C THR A 3 3.01 -10.37 41.27
N LYS A 4 4.20 -9.83 41.62
CA LYS A 4 4.77 -8.65 40.95
C LYS A 4 5.18 -8.96 39.50
N ILE A 5 5.66 -10.18 39.23
CA ILE A 5 6.03 -10.63 37.88
C ILE A 5 4.77 -10.81 37.00
N MET A 6 3.69 -11.41 37.53
CA MET A 6 2.43 -11.56 36.81
C MET A 6 1.76 -10.22 36.47
N LEU A 7 1.82 -9.24 37.39
CA LEU A 7 1.32 -7.88 37.13
C LEU A 7 2.12 -7.18 36.03
N LEU A 8 3.46 -7.34 35.99
CA LEU A 8 4.29 -6.79 34.92
C LEU A 8 3.94 -7.41 33.56
N SER A 9 3.73 -8.72 33.49
CA SER A 9 3.37 -9.42 32.25
C SER A 9 2.02 -8.96 31.70
N ALA A 10 1.04 -8.67 32.58
CA ALA A 10 -0.27 -8.16 32.18
C ALA A 10 -0.21 -6.71 31.68
N LEU A 11 0.61 -5.84 32.30
CA LEU A 11 0.81 -4.46 31.86
C LEU A 11 1.50 -4.37 30.48
N VAL A 12 2.48 -5.24 30.22
CA VAL A 12 3.16 -5.29 28.91
C VAL A 12 2.19 -5.68 27.79
N ALA A 13 1.24 -6.59 28.03
CA ALA A 13 0.25 -7.00 27.02
C ALA A 13 -0.76 -5.88 26.66
N ILE A 14 -1.07 -4.98 27.60
CA ILE A 14 -2.01 -3.86 27.37
C ILE A 14 -1.34 -2.74 26.54
N CYS A 15 -0.04 -2.54 26.69
CA CYS A 15 0.69 -1.49 25.95
C CYS A 15 0.85 -1.78 24.44
N PHE A 16 0.72 -3.03 23.99
CA PHE A 16 0.95 -3.41 22.58
C PHE A 16 -0.31 -3.49 21.71
N SER A 17 -1.50 -3.25 22.27
CA SER A 17 -2.77 -3.46 21.56
C SER A 17 -3.44 -2.20 21.03
N VAL A 18 -2.93 -1.00 21.35
CA VAL A 18 -3.42 0.26 20.77
C VAL A 18 -2.62 0.57 19.51
N GLN A 19 -3.17 0.17 18.35
CA GLN A 19 -2.66 0.67 17.07
C GLN A 19 -2.99 2.17 16.98
N ALA A 20 -1.95 3.01 16.93
CA ALA A 20 -2.12 4.45 16.82
C ALA A 20 -2.71 4.81 15.45
N LYS A 21 -3.58 5.82 15.43
CA LYS A 21 -4.03 6.45 14.19
C LYS A 21 -2.87 7.25 13.57
N PRO A 22 -2.61 7.15 12.26
CA PRO A 22 -1.63 7.99 11.59
C PRO A 22 -1.92 9.48 11.78
N THR A 23 -0.89 10.26 12.11
CA THR A 23 -0.99 11.71 12.34
C THR A 23 -0.42 12.51 11.17
N GLY A 24 -0.91 13.73 10.96
CA GLY A 24 -0.38 14.64 9.93
C GLY A 24 -0.66 14.23 8.48
N ILE A 25 -1.58 13.29 8.25
CA ILE A 25 -2.00 12.84 6.92
C ILE A 25 -3.51 12.70 6.84
N THR A 26 -4.05 12.76 5.62
CA THR A 26 -5.47 12.63 5.32
C THR A 26 -5.80 11.26 4.72
N VAL A 27 -7.10 10.94 4.64
CA VAL A 27 -7.59 9.79 3.84
C VAL A 27 -7.08 9.88 2.40
N GLN A 28 -7.09 11.08 1.83
CA GLN A 28 -6.66 11.33 0.47
C GLN A 28 -5.16 11.05 0.26
N ASP A 29 -4.31 11.42 1.23
CA ASP A 29 -2.88 11.09 1.21
C ASP A 29 -2.64 9.58 1.16
N VAL A 30 -3.43 8.81 1.92
CA VAL A 30 -3.34 7.33 1.91
C VAL A 30 -3.84 6.75 0.59
N LYS A 31 -4.88 7.33 -0.01
CA LYS A 31 -5.34 6.93 -1.35
C LYS A 31 -4.27 7.23 -2.42
N HIS A 32 -3.60 8.38 -2.36
CA HIS A 32 -2.47 8.69 -3.25
C HIS A 32 -1.31 7.71 -3.06
N LEU A 33 -0.99 7.34 -1.81
CA LEU A 33 -0.02 6.29 -1.52
C LEU A 33 -0.41 4.95 -2.15
N ALA A 34 -1.70 4.59 -2.13
CA ALA A 34 -2.19 3.34 -2.71
C ALA A 34 -2.05 3.33 -4.24
N LEU A 35 -2.39 4.46 -4.88
CA LEU A 35 -2.18 4.64 -6.32
C LEU A 35 -0.70 4.54 -6.67
N LYS A 36 0.16 5.27 -5.96
CA LYS A 36 1.62 5.21 -6.14
C LYS A 36 2.13 3.78 -6.01
N GLN A 37 1.71 3.06 -4.97
CA GLN A 37 2.16 1.68 -4.76
C GLN A 37 1.64 0.72 -5.83
N CYS A 38 0.38 0.86 -6.27
CA CYS A 38 -0.18 0.07 -7.37
C CYS A 38 0.64 0.23 -8.66
N LEU A 39 0.92 1.49 -9.04
CA LEU A 39 1.72 1.81 -10.23
C LEU A 39 3.12 1.23 -10.08
N VAL A 40 3.73 1.42 -8.91
CA VAL A 40 5.09 0.93 -8.65
C VAL A 40 5.18 -0.59 -8.77
N ASP A 41 4.32 -1.33 -8.08
CA ASP A 41 4.41 -2.78 -8.06
C ASP A 41 4.15 -3.40 -9.44
N ASN A 42 3.22 -2.82 -10.21
CA ASN A 42 2.82 -3.39 -11.49
C ASN A 42 3.68 -2.95 -12.67
N TYR A 43 4.25 -1.74 -12.65
CA TYR A 43 5.27 -1.38 -13.63
C TYR A 43 6.61 -2.07 -13.34
N HIS A 44 6.99 -2.27 -12.07
CA HIS A 44 8.23 -2.96 -11.74
C HIS A 44 8.29 -4.38 -12.32
N LYS A 45 7.19 -5.13 -12.27
CA LYS A 45 7.08 -6.48 -12.86
C LYS A 45 7.31 -6.54 -14.37
N ARG A 46 7.20 -5.39 -15.06
CA ARG A 46 7.36 -5.29 -16.51
C ARG A 46 8.75 -4.78 -16.92
N ILE A 47 9.56 -4.36 -15.95
CA ILE A 47 10.88 -3.78 -16.20
C ILE A 47 11.91 -4.92 -16.17
N PRO A 48 12.84 -4.97 -17.14
CA PRO A 48 13.95 -5.92 -17.11
C PRO A 48 14.72 -5.85 -15.78
N PRO A 49 15.20 -6.97 -15.21
CA PRO A 49 15.85 -6.97 -13.90
C PRO A 49 17.06 -6.03 -13.75
N ASP A 50 17.71 -5.68 -14.86
CA ASP A 50 18.91 -4.84 -14.95
C ASP A 50 18.61 -3.38 -15.33
N ALA A 51 17.35 -3.04 -15.61
CA ALA A 51 16.97 -1.68 -15.97
C ALA A 51 16.76 -0.78 -14.74
N PHE A 52 17.19 0.48 -14.86
CA PHE A 52 16.99 1.48 -13.81
C PHE A 52 15.50 1.73 -13.54
N TYR A 53 15.11 1.60 -12.27
CA TYR A 53 13.72 1.72 -11.86
C TYR A 53 13.43 3.03 -11.11
N ALA A 54 13.27 4.13 -11.87
CA ALA A 54 13.07 5.46 -11.31
C ALA A 54 11.91 5.57 -10.28
N PRO A 55 10.72 4.97 -10.50
CA PRO A 55 9.62 5.06 -9.53
C PRO A 55 9.90 4.44 -8.15
N GLY A 56 10.84 3.49 -8.06
CA GLY A 56 11.29 2.93 -6.78
C GLY A 56 12.09 3.92 -5.93
N HIS A 57 12.59 4.99 -6.53
CA HIS A 57 13.37 6.05 -5.89
C HIS A 57 12.54 7.33 -5.62
N ASP A 58 11.23 7.31 -5.88
CA ASP A 58 10.35 8.44 -5.60
C ASP A 58 10.19 8.67 -4.08
N MET A 59 10.65 9.83 -3.62
CA MET A 59 10.61 10.27 -2.23
C MET A 59 9.45 11.24 -1.93
N SER A 60 8.60 11.55 -2.91
CA SER A 60 7.47 12.50 -2.76
C SER A 60 6.50 12.12 -1.65
N PHE A 61 6.44 10.83 -1.30
CA PHE A 61 5.55 10.28 -0.28
C PHE A 61 6.24 9.90 1.03
N LEU A 62 7.53 10.22 1.19
CA LEU A 62 8.33 9.78 2.33
C LEU A 62 7.68 10.10 3.69
N VAL A 63 7.21 11.34 3.86
CA VAL A 63 6.52 11.78 5.10
C VAL A 63 5.25 10.96 5.37
N LYS A 64 4.47 10.64 4.32
CA LYS A 64 3.23 9.88 4.45
C LYS A 64 3.51 8.42 4.79
N THR A 65 4.56 7.84 4.20
CA THR A 65 5.04 6.51 4.55
C THR A 65 5.45 6.43 6.02
N TYR A 66 6.22 7.40 6.52
CA TYR A 66 6.59 7.43 7.95
C TYR A 66 5.38 7.58 8.87
N ALA A 67 4.38 8.38 8.50
CA ALA A 67 3.15 8.49 9.29
C ALA A 67 2.41 7.14 9.42
N LEU A 68 2.36 6.34 8.35
CA LEU A 68 1.79 4.99 8.38
C LEU A 68 2.66 4.00 9.16
N ASP A 69 3.97 4.08 9.02
CA ASP A 69 4.90 3.14 9.64
C ASP A 69 4.98 3.35 11.16
N ASN A 70 5.03 4.61 11.60
CA ASN A 70 4.96 4.98 13.02
C ASN A 70 3.64 4.53 13.68
N ALA A 71 2.56 4.44 12.90
CA ALA A 71 1.27 3.90 13.32
C ALA A 71 1.18 2.36 13.24
N GLY A 72 2.22 1.68 12.76
CA GLY A 72 2.23 0.23 12.53
C GLY A 72 1.32 -0.24 11.39
N LYS A 73 0.87 0.69 10.52
CA LYS A 73 -0.09 0.43 9.44
C LYS A 73 0.58 0.18 8.08
N TRP A 74 1.85 0.57 7.92
CA TRP A 74 2.54 0.52 6.62
C TRP A 74 2.63 -0.89 6.01
N LYS A 75 3.14 -1.88 6.75
CA LYS A 75 3.26 -3.26 6.23
C LYS A 75 1.90 -3.90 5.90
N PRO A 76 0.86 -3.81 6.77
CA PRO A 76 -0.49 -4.25 6.39
C PRO A 76 -1.05 -3.54 5.16
N PHE A 77 -0.83 -2.23 5.05
CA PHE A 77 -1.27 -1.42 3.91
C PHE A 77 -0.64 -1.91 2.59
N LEU A 78 0.68 -2.12 2.57
CA LEU A 78 1.37 -2.65 1.39
C LEU A 78 0.82 -4.02 0.98
N LYS A 79 0.60 -4.92 1.94
CA LYS A 79 0.01 -6.25 1.67
C LYS A 79 -1.40 -6.14 1.08
N PHE A 80 -2.20 -5.22 1.58
CA PHE A 80 -3.54 -4.96 1.04
C PHE A 80 -3.47 -4.49 -0.41
N VAL A 81 -2.66 -3.47 -0.71
CA VAL A 81 -2.53 -2.94 -2.08
C VAL A 81 -2.01 -4.02 -3.03
N ALA A 82 -0.97 -4.75 -2.66
CA ALA A 82 -0.39 -5.81 -3.49
C ALA A 82 -1.41 -6.92 -3.80
N LYS A 83 -2.22 -7.31 -2.82
CA LYS A 83 -3.28 -8.31 -2.98
C LYS A 83 -4.39 -7.83 -3.92
N GLU A 84 -4.89 -6.60 -3.70
CA GLU A 84 -6.03 -6.08 -4.47
C GLU A 84 -5.66 -5.70 -5.91
N THR A 85 -4.37 -5.47 -6.18
CA THR A 85 -3.85 -5.06 -7.49
C THR A 85 -3.07 -6.17 -8.20
N GLU A 86 -3.20 -7.42 -7.72
CA GLU A 86 -2.52 -8.56 -8.31
C GLU A 86 -2.91 -8.76 -9.78
N GLY A 87 -1.90 -8.95 -10.64
CA GLY A 87 -2.08 -9.16 -12.07
C GLY A 87 -2.43 -7.91 -12.87
N PHE A 88 -2.37 -6.70 -12.27
CA PHE A 88 -2.58 -5.44 -12.99
C PHE A 88 -1.51 -5.17 -14.05
N ASP A 89 -0.35 -5.82 -13.93
CA ASP A 89 0.74 -5.82 -14.92
C ASP A 89 0.37 -6.49 -16.25
N ARG A 90 -0.66 -7.34 -16.27
CA ARG A 90 -1.07 -8.11 -17.46
C ARG A 90 -2.11 -7.34 -18.26
N LEU A 91 -1.88 -7.22 -19.57
CA LEU A 91 -2.83 -6.64 -20.50
C LEU A 91 -4.08 -7.51 -20.56
N THR A 92 -5.25 -6.92 -20.31
CA THR A 92 -6.53 -7.64 -20.34
C THR A 92 -7.22 -7.59 -21.70
N MET A 93 -6.82 -6.66 -22.59
CA MET A 93 -7.35 -6.53 -23.96
C MET A 93 -6.28 -5.97 -24.91
N ALA A 94 -6.00 -6.68 -26.00
CA ALA A 94 -5.19 -6.16 -27.11
C ALA A 94 -6.05 -6.07 -28.37
N LEU A 95 -6.13 -4.88 -28.98
CA LEU A 95 -6.86 -4.68 -30.24
C LEU A 95 -6.09 -5.23 -31.45
N HIS A 96 -4.76 -5.39 -31.34
CA HIS A 96 -3.90 -5.91 -32.40
C HIS A 96 -2.74 -6.75 -31.82
N PRO A 97 -2.33 -7.87 -32.46
CA PRO A 97 -1.25 -8.73 -31.98
C PRO A 97 0.08 -7.99 -31.77
N ASP A 98 0.43 -7.10 -32.70
CA ASP A 98 1.70 -6.35 -32.65
C ASP A 98 1.74 -5.35 -31.48
N SER A 99 0.58 -4.82 -31.08
CA SER A 99 0.47 -3.92 -29.93
C SER A 99 0.48 -4.68 -28.61
N ALA A 100 0.09 -5.96 -28.60
CA ALA A 100 -0.03 -6.77 -27.39
C ALA A 100 1.29 -7.00 -26.66
N LYS A 101 2.41 -6.97 -27.39
CA LYS A 101 3.75 -7.25 -26.85
C LYS A 101 4.20 -6.23 -25.81
N ASP A 102 3.97 -4.94 -26.08
CA ASP A 102 4.46 -3.85 -25.23
C ASP A 102 3.32 -3.10 -24.51
N ALA A 103 2.07 -3.28 -24.95
CA ALA A 103 0.93 -2.61 -24.34
C ALA A 103 0.63 -3.09 -22.91
N ASN A 104 0.02 -2.19 -22.15
CA ASN A 104 -0.50 -2.42 -20.81
C ASN A 104 -1.68 -1.49 -20.53
N ASN A 105 -2.48 -1.86 -19.54
CA ASN A 105 -3.52 -1.00 -18.97
C ASN A 105 -3.31 -0.79 -17.46
N VAL A 106 -2.06 -0.83 -16.99
CA VAL A 106 -1.71 -0.69 -15.56
C VAL A 106 -2.29 0.61 -14.99
N LEU A 107 -2.13 1.72 -15.70
CA LEU A 107 -2.64 3.02 -15.27
C LEU A 107 -4.15 3.00 -15.07
N GLU A 108 -4.91 2.52 -16.07
CA GLU A 108 -6.36 2.44 -16.00
C GLU A 108 -6.83 1.57 -14.84
N ARG A 109 -6.25 0.37 -14.68
CA ARG A 109 -6.60 -0.53 -13.58
C ARG A 109 -6.25 0.07 -12.21
N CYS A 110 -5.09 0.71 -12.07
CA CYS A 110 -4.70 1.38 -10.83
C CYS A 110 -5.59 2.59 -10.51
N MET A 111 -6.06 3.33 -11.52
CA MET A 111 -7.03 4.41 -11.34
C MET A 111 -8.38 3.86 -10.88
N ALA A 112 -8.88 2.79 -11.50
CA ALA A 112 -10.11 2.13 -11.08
C ALA A 112 -10.02 1.62 -9.62
N PHE A 113 -8.88 1.06 -9.22
CA PHE A 113 -8.64 0.69 -7.81
C PHE A 113 -8.62 1.91 -6.88
N TYR A 114 -7.94 2.99 -7.29
CA TYR A 114 -7.87 4.24 -6.54
C TYR A 114 -9.26 4.87 -6.30
N GLU A 115 -10.17 4.74 -7.26
CA GLU A 115 -11.55 5.22 -7.19
C GLU A 115 -12.51 4.24 -6.49
N SER A 116 -12.08 3.01 -6.23
CA SER A 116 -12.94 1.97 -5.70
C SER A 116 -13.43 2.21 -4.26
N ASP A 117 -14.69 1.85 -4.01
CA ASP A 117 -15.29 1.83 -2.66
C ASP A 117 -14.51 0.92 -1.71
N LYS A 118 -13.91 -0.16 -2.24
CA LYS A 118 -13.12 -1.09 -1.44
C LYS A 118 -11.88 -0.40 -0.85
N LEU A 119 -11.14 0.35 -1.66
CA LEU A 119 -10.00 1.12 -1.16
C LEU A 119 -10.46 2.20 -0.19
N ASP A 120 -11.50 2.97 -0.53
CA ASP A 120 -12.00 4.05 0.32
C ASP A 120 -12.42 3.52 1.71
N LYS A 121 -13.18 2.43 1.75
CA LYS A 121 -13.58 1.75 2.98
C LYS A 121 -12.38 1.26 3.78
N TYR A 122 -11.43 0.58 3.15
CA TYR A 122 -10.22 0.10 3.83
C TYR A 122 -9.44 1.25 4.47
N VAL A 123 -9.22 2.34 3.73
CA VAL A 123 -8.49 3.50 4.25
C VAL A 123 -9.22 4.13 5.43
N ARG A 124 -10.53 4.38 5.31
CA ARG A 124 -11.29 5.05 6.38
C ARG A 124 -11.44 4.19 7.63
N GLU A 125 -11.72 2.91 7.46
CA GLU A 125 -12.11 2.04 8.58
C GLU A 125 -10.94 1.28 9.19
N THR A 126 -9.82 1.13 8.48
CA THR A 126 -8.67 0.32 8.93
C THR A 126 -7.40 1.14 9.11
N VAL A 127 -7.09 2.04 8.16
CA VAL A 127 -5.83 2.80 8.18
C VAL A 127 -5.98 4.08 9.01
N MET A 128 -7.06 4.84 8.79
CA MET A 128 -7.28 6.17 9.36
C MET A 128 -8.20 6.19 10.59
N LYS A 129 -8.55 5.01 11.09
CA LYS A 129 -9.31 4.81 12.33
C LYS A 129 -8.36 4.69 13.50
#